data_AF-A0A7S2XZY8-F1
#
_entry.id   AF-A0A7S2XZY8-F1
#
_cell.length_a   1.000
_cell.length_b   1.000
_cell.length_c   1.000
_cell.angle_alpha   90.00
_cell.angle_beta   90.00
_cell.angle_gamma   90.00
#
_symmetry.space_group_name_H-M   'P 1'
#
loop_
_entity.id
_entity.type
_entity.pdbx_description
1 polymer ?
#
loop_
_entity_poly.entity_id
_entity_poly.type
_entity_poly.pdbx_seq_one_letter_code
_entity_poly.pdbx_strand_id
1 'polypeptide(L)'
;MDLTKFGLENPSVQGMKGMAMKIGCAISTDGMHWSRLEGDSAVGACVELGKMENEDFDPVFVGWPQVLNHKGDEFRMYYSTLNPRLKMNTVGMATSNDGLLFKKHGQVFTGSGVRGAFDARGVSRRHIIYDGESESYKMFYEGTSDE
;
A
#
# COMPACT_ATOMS: atom_id res chain seq x y z
N MET A 1 -1.93 37.06 12.80
CA MET A 1 -3.23 37.31 12.16
C MET A 1 -3.90 35.96 12.04
N ASP A 2 -5.01 35.76 12.74
CA ASP A 2 -5.62 34.44 12.99
C ASP A 2 -6.55 34.05 11.83
N LEU A 3 -6.28 32.90 11.22
CA LEU A 3 -6.96 32.38 10.02
C LEU A 3 -8.29 31.67 10.34
N THR A 4 -8.68 31.58 11.62
CA THR A 4 -9.97 31.00 12.07
C THR A 4 -11.21 31.77 11.59
N LYS A 5 -11.06 32.99 11.06
CA LYS A 5 -12.19 33.86 10.68
C LYS A 5 -12.92 33.51 9.38
N PHE A 6 -12.45 32.55 8.59
CA PHE A 6 -13.03 32.28 7.25
C PHE A 6 -13.84 30.99 7.12
N GLY A 7 -14.04 30.23 8.20
CA GLY A 7 -15.06 29.15 8.23
C GLY A 7 -14.92 28.07 7.15
N LEU A 8 -13.72 27.86 6.60
CA LEU A 8 -13.42 26.81 5.64
C LEU A 8 -12.80 25.59 6.35
N GLU A 9 -13.48 25.08 7.37
CA GLU A 9 -13.22 23.73 7.84
C GLU A 9 -14.36 22.85 7.35
N ASN A 10 -14.09 22.05 6.31
CA ASN A 10 -14.96 20.95 5.93
C ASN A 10 -14.66 19.79 6.91
N PRO A 11 -15.52 19.47 7.88
CA PRO A 11 -15.16 18.57 8.98
C PRO A 11 -15.14 17.09 8.56
N SER A 12 -15.53 16.75 7.32
CA SER A 12 -15.75 15.36 6.91
C SER A 12 -14.51 14.59 6.49
N VAL A 13 -13.30 15.17 6.60
CA VAL A 13 -12.04 14.45 6.37
C VAL A 13 -10.99 14.85 7.39
N GLN A 14 -11.36 14.95 8.67
CA GLN A 14 -10.36 14.95 9.72
C GLN A 14 -9.78 13.54 9.80
N GLY A 15 -8.61 13.35 9.17
CA GLY A 15 -7.93 12.06 9.10
C GLY A 15 -7.81 11.44 10.50
N MET A 16 -8.45 10.29 10.68
CA MET A 16 -8.32 9.52 11.92
C MET A 16 -6.82 9.28 12.17
N LYS A 17 -6.31 9.84 13.28
CA LYS A 17 -4.91 9.64 13.68
C LYS A 17 -4.61 8.14 13.71
N GLY A 18 -3.51 7.73 13.07
CA GLY A 18 -3.09 6.33 12.98
C GLY A 18 -3.55 5.59 11.72
N MET A 19 -4.41 6.17 10.88
CA MET A 19 -4.85 5.51 9.62
C MET A 19 -3.84 5.65 8.47
N ALA A 20 -2.99 6.69 8.49
CA ALA A 20 -1.98 6.92 7.46
C ALA A 20 -0.78 5.98 7.63
N MET A 21 -1.03 4.68 7.44
CA MET A 21 0.02 3.66 7.47
C MET A 21 1.00 3.90 6.32
N LYS A 22 2.29 3.76 6.63
CA LYS A 22 3.40 3.82 5.68
C LYS A 22 4.26 2.57 5.84
N ILE A 23 5.00 2.24 4.80
CA ILE A 23 5.91 1.09 4.77
C ILE A 23 7.32 1.58 5.08
N GLY A 24 7.94 1.05 6.14
CA GLY A 24 9.36 1.24 6.45
C GLY A 24 10.16 -0.06 6.32
N CYS A 25 11.48 0.03 6.42
CA CYS A 25 12.40 -1.11 6.38
C CYS A 25 13.28 -1.15 7.64
N ALA A 26 13.59 -2.35 8.11
CA ALA A 26 14.58 -2.58 9.14
C ALA A 26 15.40 -3.83 8.79
N ILE A 27 16.68 -3.81 9.17
CA ILE A 27 17.61 -4.91 8.94
C ILE A 27 18.04 -5.54 10.26
N SER A 28 18.30 -6.84 10.20
CA SER A 28 18.80 -7.63 11.31
C SER A 28 19.70 -8.74 10.78
N THR A 29 20.76 -9.06 11.51
CA THR A 29 21.64 -10.20 11.23
C THR A 29 21.26 -11.44 12.04
N ASP A 30 20.45 -11.29 13.09
CA ASP A 30 20.10 -12.36 14.03
C ASP A 30 18.58 -12.58 14.20
N GLY A 31 17.76 -11.76 13.54
CA GLY A 31 16.30 -11.78 13.62
C GLY A 31 15.73 -11.25 14.95
N MET A 32 16.57 -10.87 15.90
CA MET A 32 16.17 -10.42 17.25
C MET A 32 16.42 -8.92 17.43
N HIS A 33 17.53 -8.41 16.91
CA HIS A 33 17.89 -6.99 16.99
C HIS A 33 17.76 -6.33 15.63
N TRP A 34 17.03 -5.23 15.57
CA TRP A 34 16.64 -4.59 14.33
C TRP A 34 17.12 -3.14 14.29
N SER A 35 17.71 -2.73 13.17
CA SER A 35 18.06 -1.34 12.90
C SER A 35 17.19 -0.80 11.78
N ARG A 36 16.54 0.34 12.01
CA ARG A 36 15.72 1.01 10.99
C ARG A 36 16.60 1.52 9.86
N LEU A 37 16.14 1.34 8.63
CA LEU A 37 16.68 2.01 7.46
C LEU A 37 15.77 3.19 7.07
N GLU A 38 16.37 4.34 6.78
CA GLU A 38 15.66 5.50 6.26
C GLU A 38 15.43 5.33 4.77
N GLY A 39 14.16 5.24 4.34
CA GLY A 39 13.80 5.42 2.94
C GLY A 39 13.83 6.88 2.51
N ASP A 40 13.71 7.13 1.21
CA ASP A 40 13.79 8.47 0.61
C ASP A 40 12.66 9.43 1.02
N SER A 41 11.61 8.90 1.67
CA SER A 41 10.54 9.73 2.22
C SER A 41 11.06 10.68 3.29
N ALA A 42 10.42 11.86 3.40
CA ALA A 42 10.72 12.83 4.46
C ALA A 42 10.54 12.28 5.90
N VAL A 43 9.87 11.13 6.05
CA VAL A 43 9.67 10.43 7.34
C VAL A 43 10.29 9.03 7.37
N GLY A 44 11.18 8.70 6.41
CA GLY A 44 11.93 7.45 6.39
C GLY A 44 11.18 6.23 5.83
N ALA A 45 10.00 6.42 5.22
CA ALA A 45 9.25 5.37 4.54
C ALA A 45 9.89 4.97 3.19
N CYS A 46 9.78 3.69 2.83
CA CYS A 46 10.28 3.11 1.58
C CYS A 46 9.39 3.39 0.36
N VAL A 47 8.12 3.71 0.60
CA VAL A 47 7.13 4.06 -0.43
C VAL A 47 6.32 5.26 0.07
N GLU A 48 6.20 6.28 -0.76
CA GLU A 48 5.38 7.44 -0.46
C GLU A 48 3.90 7.22 -0.74
N LEU A 49 3.07 7.89 0.05
CA LEU A 49 1.63 7.95 -0.21
C LEU A 49 1.36 8.65 -1.54
N GLY A 50 0.25 8.25 -2.16
CA GLY A 50 -0.34 9.06 -3.21
C GLY A 50 -0.80 10.41 -2.68
N LYS A 51 -1.08 11.32 -3.60
CA LYS A 51 -1.62 12.65 -3.32
C LYS A 51 -3.09 12.70 -3.69
N MET A 52 -3.92 13.21 -2.79
CA MET A 52 -5.35 13.41 -3.06
C MET A 52 -5.54 14.38 -4.23
N GLU A 53 -4.72 15.43 -4.31
CA GLU A 53 -4.77 16.45 -5.37
C GLU A 53 -4.43 15.92 -6.77
N ASN A 54 -3.66 14.82 -6.84
CA ASN A 54 -3.32 14.16 -8.10
C ASN A 54 -4.31 13.04 -8.46
N GLU A 55 -5.33 12.84 -7.62
CA GLU A 55 -6.20 11.69 -7.71
C GLU A 55 -5.40 10.37 -7.76
N ASP A 56 -4.41 10.22 -6.89
CA ASP A 56 -3.72 8.94 -6.78
C ASP A 56 -4.67 7.88 -6.19
N PHE A 57 -4.36 6.61 -6.45
CA PHE A 57 -5.18 5.49 -5.97
C PHE A 57 -4.87 5.11 -4.50
N ASP A 58 -3.75 5.56 -3.96
CA ASP A 58 -3.27 5.24 -2.63
C ASP A 58 -2.92 6.43 -1.70
N PRO A 59 -3.77 7.47 -1.63
CA PRO A 59 -3.49 8.66 -0.86
C PRO A 59 -3.80 8.51 0.64
N VAL A 60 -4.55 7.46 1.02
CA VAL A 60 -4.99 7.28 2.41
C VAL A 60 -3.95 6.53 3.24
N PHE A 61 -3.45 5.41 2.72
CA PHE A 61 -2.38 4.63 3.34
C PHE A 61 -1.69 3.73 2.32
N VAL A 62 -0.44 3.37 2.58
CA VAL A 62 0.26 2.26 1.93
C VAL A 62 0.69 1.31 3.03
N GLY A 63 -0.03 0.20 3.15
CA GLY A 63 0.01 -0.67 4.31
C GLY A 63 0.19 -2.13 3.92
N TRP A 64 0.66 -2.92 4.88
CA TRP A 64 0.91 -4.34 4.69
C TRP A 64 1.76 -4.58 3.43
N PRO A 65 3.10 -4.45 3.49
CA PRO A 65 3.99 -4.75 2.36
C PRO A 65 4.32 -6.23 2.28
N GLN A 66 4.30 -6.82 1.09
CA GLN A 66 4.93 -8.11 0.84
C GLN A 66 5.94 -7.92 -0.27
N VAL A 67 7.20 -8.19 0.05
CA VAL A 67 8.31 -8.10 -0.89
C VAL A 67 8.69 -9.50 -1.34
N LEU A 68 8.88 -9.67 -2.64
CA LEU A 68 9.46 -10.87 -3.24
C LEU A 68 10.63 -10.47 -4.14
N ASN A 69 11.63 -11.34 -4.24
CA ASN A 69 12.60 -11.27 -5.32
C ASN A 69 11.95 -11.91 -6.55
N HIS A 70 11.72 -11.12 -7.61
CA HIS A 70 11.15 -11.61 -8.85
C HIS A 70 12.20 -12.32 -9.68
N LYS A 71 13.28 -11.63 -10.04
CA LYS A 71 14.40 -12.15 -10.85
C LYS A 71 15.66 -11.31 -10.62
N GLY A 72 16.76 -11.98 -10.27
CA GLY A 72 18.06 -11.31 -10.06
C GLY A 72 17.95 -10.24 -8.99
N ASP A 73 18.20 -8.99 -9.39
CA ASP A 73 18.11 -7.82 -8.51
C ASP A 73 16.72 -7.14 -8.55
N GLU A 74 15.75 -7.65 -9.33
CA GLU A 74 14.40 -7.08 -9.38
C GLU A 74 13.55 -7.59 -8.21
N PHE A 75 13.26 -6.70 -7.27
CA PHE A 75 12.31 -6.90 -6.19
C PHE A 75 10.95 -6.29 -6.54
N ARG A 76 9.87 -6.98 -6.15
CA ARG A 76 8.50 -6.47 -6.24
C ARG A 76 7.89 -6.42 -4.86
N MET A 77 7.33 -5.26 -4.52
CA MET A 77 6.50 -5.06 -3.34
C MET A 77 5.05 -4.95 -3.78
N TYR A 78 4.18 -5.72 -3.11
CA TYR A 78 2.75 -5.55 -3.20
C TYR A 78 2.22 -5.07 -1.86
N TYR A 79 1.32 -4.09 -1.87
CA TYR A 79 0.78 -3.47 -0.67
C TYR A 79 -0.71 -3.24 -0.80
N SER A 80 -1.41 -3.19 0.33
CA SER A 80 -2.82 -2.81 0.33
C SER A 80 -2.95 -1.31 0.59
N THR A 81 -4.00 -0.73 0.02
CA THR A 81 -4.37 0.68 0.14
C THR A 81 -5.89 0.81 0.14
N LEU A 82 -6.43 1.99 0.50
CA LEU A 82 -7.80 2.38 0.21
C LEU A 82 -7.81 3.29 -1.03
N ASN A 83 -8.49 2.84 -2.09
CA ASN A 83 -8.76 3.67 -3.26
C ASN A 83 -10.01 4.54 -3.00
N PRO A 84 -9.87 5.88 -2.85
CA PRO A 84 -10.98 6.74 -2.51
C PRO A 84 -12.02 6.88 -3.63
N ARG A 85 -11.63 6.71 -4.91
CA ARG A 85 -12.58 6.73 -6.04
C ARG A 85 -13.48 5.51 -6.02
N LEU A 86 -12.90 4.34 -5.77
CA LEU A 86 -13.65 3.08 -5.71
C LEU A 86 -14.36 2.89 -4.36
N LYS A 87 -13.89 3.59 -3.31
CA LYS A 87 -14.29 3.36 -1.91
C LYS A 87 -14.07 1.91 -1.48
N MET A 88 -12.99 1.32 -1.97
CA MET A 88 -12.63 -0.08 -1.79
C MET A 88 -11.15 -0.19 -1.41
N ASN A 89 -10.82 -1.15 -0.56
CA ASN A 89 -9.43 -1.57 -0.43
C ASN A 89 -8.96 -2.21 -1.73
N THR A 90 -7.75 -1.87 -2.17
CA THR A 90 -7.14 -2.38 -3.40
C THR A 90 -5.67 -2.73 -3.15
N VAL A 91 -5.06 -3.42 -4.11
CA VAL A 91 -3.64 -3.78 -4.06
C VAL A 91 -2.86 -2.92 -5.05
N GLY A 92 -1.84 -2.25 -4.53
CA GLY A 92 -0.81 -1.56 -5.32
C GLY A 92 0.47 -2.39 -5.43
N MET A 93 1.32 -2.02 -6.39
CA MET A 93 2.65 -2.59 -6.58
C MET A 93 3.72 -1.49 -6.66
N ALA A 94 4.93 -1.81 -6.20
CA ALA A 94 6.14 -1.05 -6.38
C ALA A 94 7.31 -1.99 -6.71
N THR A 95 8.35 -1.49 -7.37
CA THR A 95 9.54 -2.27 -7.74
C THR A 95 10.81 -1.64 -7.18
N SER A 96 11.84 -2.45 -6.98
CA SER A 96 13.14 -2.03 -6.48
C SER A 96 14.24 -2.86 -7.13
N ASN A 97 15.43 -2.28 -7.28
CA ASN A 97 16.63 -2.99 -7.74
C ASN A 97 17.59 -3.35 -6.59
N ASP A 98 17.33 -2.88 -5.37
CA ASP A 98 18.19 -3.07 -4.20
C ASP A 98 17.45 -3.68 -3.01
N GLY A 99 16.13 -3.87 -3.14
CA GLY A 99 15.25 -4.37 -2.07
C GLY A 99 14.97 -3.34 -0.96
N LEU A 100 15.42 -2.10 -1.12
CA LEU A 100 15.33 -1.04 -0.11
C LEU A 100 14.49 0.14 -0.61
N LEU A 101 14.85 0.69 -1.77
CA LEU A 101 14.17 1.84 -2.38
C LEU A 101 13.15 1.36 -3.41
N PHE A 102 11.87 1.62 -3.15
CA PHE A 102 10.77 1.14 -3.97
C PHE A 102 10.13 2.27 -4.77
N LYS A 103 10.13 2.10 -6.10
CA LYS A 103 9.42 2.97 -7.04
C LYS A 103 8.01 2.44 -7.26
N LYS A 104 7.00 3.27 -6.96
CA LYS A 104 5.59 2.94 -7.17
C LYS A 104 5.29 2.64 -8.65
N HIS A 105 4.56 1.56 -8.89
CA HIS A 105 4.09 1.16 -10.22
C HIS A 105 2.62 1.53 -10.44
N GLY A 106 1.73 1.23 -9.48
CA GLY A 106 0.30 1.55 -9.58
C GLY A 106 -0.61 0.52 -8.93
N GLN A 107 -1.93 0.69 -9.09
CA GLN A 107 -2.94 -0.30 -8.70
C GLN A 107 -2.85 -1.51 -9.63
N VAL A 108 -2.80 -2.72 -9.06
CA VAL A 108 -2.68 -3.98 -9.83
C VAL A 108 -3.84 -4.95 -9.60
N PHE A 109 -4.61 -4.79 -8.52
CA PHE A 109 -5.76 -5.64 -8.24
C PHE A 109 -6.81 -4.91 -7.39
N THR A 110 -8.09 -5.18 -7.65
CA THR A 110 -9.24 -4.64 -6.91
C THR A 110 -10.28 -5.75 -6.74
N GLY A 111 -11.14 -5.61 -5.72
CA GLY A 111 -12.26 -6.53 -5.54
C GLY A 111 -13.28 -6.43 -6.66
N SER A 112 -14.13 -7.45 -6.77
CA SER A 112 -15.10 -7.61 -7.85
C SER A 112 -16.08 -6.46 -7.99
N GLY A 113 -16.46 -5.80 -6.89
CA GLY A 113 -17.54 -4.82 -6.88
C GLY A 113 -18.93 -5.44 -7.09
N VAL A 114 -19.02 -6.78 -7.13
CA VAL A 114 -20.27 -7.50 -7.41
C VAL A 114 -21.01 -7.73 -6.10
N ARG A 115 -22.25 -7.24 -6.02
CA ARG A 115 -23.12 -7.40 -4.84
C ARG A 115 -23.23 -8.88 -4.44
N GLY A 116 -23.02 -9.18 -3.15
CA GLY A 116 -23.05 -10.53 -2.61
C GLY A 116 -21.80 -11.38 -2.86
N ALA A 117 -20.76 -10.83 -3.51
CA ALA A 117 -19.46 -11.48 -3.58
C ALA A 117 -18.68 -11.25 -2.28
N PHE A 118 -17.82 -12.20 -1.90
CA PHE A 118 -17.00 -12.09 -0.68
C PHE A 118 -16.00 -10.92 -0.72
N ASP A 119 -15.72 -10.38 -1.91
CA ASP A 119 -14.81 -9.27 -2.18
C ASP A 119 -15.52 -8.04 -2.78
N ALA A 120 -16.85 -7.96 -2.63
CA ALA A 120 -17.70 -6.90 -3.18
C ALA A 120 -17.25 -5.48 -2.81
N ARG A 121 -16.62 -5.30 -1.64
CA ARG A 121 -16.18 -4.01 -1.09
C ARG A 121 -14.66 -3.84 -1.06
N GLY A 122 -13.93 -4.73 -1.73
CA GLY A 122 -12.50 -4.60 -1.92
C GLY A 122 -11.71 -5.79 -1.44
N VAL A 123 -10.40 -5.64 -1.52
CA VAL A 123 -9.45 -6.71 -1.30
C VAL A 123 -8.25 -6.21 -0.52
N SER A 124 -7.66 -7.07 0.30
CA SER A 124 -6.33 -6.87 0.85
C SER A 124 -5.43 -8.04 0.47
N ARG A 125 -4.17 -7.76 0.12
CA ARG A 125 -3.22 -8.82 -0.21
C ARG A 125 -2.77 -9.52 1.07
N ARG A 126 -2.69 -10.85 1.08
CA ARG A 126 -2.15 -11.60 2.24
C ARG A 126 -0.86 -12.33 1.91
N HIS A 127 -0.85 -13.13 0.87
CA HIS A 127 0.34 -13.86 0.47
C HIS A 127 0.43 -14.04 -1.04
N ILE A 128 1.59 -13.72 -1.60
CA ILE A 128 1.90 -13.80 -3.02
C ILE A 128 3.06 -14.77 -3.19
N ILE A 129 2.90 -15.70 -4.11
CA ILE A 129 3.91 -16.68 -4.48
C ILE A 129 4.26 -16.39 -5.95
N TYR A 130 5.55 -16.27 -6.22
CA TYR A 130 6.08 -16.24 -7.57
C TYR A 130 6.69 -17.61 -7.89
N ASP A 131 6.23 -18.21 -8.98
CA ASP A 131 6.78 -19.45 -9.53
C ASP A 131 7.72 -19.10 -10.68
N GLY A 132 9.01 -19.27 -10.46
CA GLY A 132 10.06 -18.94 -11.43
C GLY A 132 10.12 -19.88 -12.63
N GLU A 133 9.58 -21.10 -12.54
CA GLU A 133 9.57 -22.05 -13.66
C GLU A 133 8.46 -21.71 -14.65
N SER A 134 7.25 -21.44 -14.14
CA SER A 134 6.10 -21.07 -14.97
C SER A 134 5.96 -19.56 -15.23
N GLU A 135 6.88 -18.77 -14.67
CA GLU A 135 6.85 -17.30 -14.65
C GLU A 135 5.49 -16.72 -14.19
N SER A 136 4.83 -17.41 -13.25
CA SER A 136 3.47 -17.10 -12.84
C SER A 136 3.38 -16.63 -11.38
N TYR A 137 2.29 -15.92 -11.08
CA TYR A 137 2.00 -15.40 -9.75
C TYR A 137 0.69 -15.97 -9.21
N LYS A 138 0.68 -16.30 -7.92
CA LYS A 138 -0.56 -16.63 -7.19
C LYS A 138 -0.66 -15.68 -5.99
N MET A 139 -1.76 -14.95 -5.89
CA MET A 139 -2.08 -14.12 -4.72
C MET A 139 -3.26 -14.73 -3.97
N PHE A 140 -3.02 -15.12 -2.71
CA PHE A 140 -4.06 -15.33 -1.74
C PHE A 140 -4.40 -13.98 -1.11
N TYR A 141 -5.66 -13.57 -1.25
CA TYR A 141 -6.17 -12.29 -0.81
C TYR A 141 -7.39 -12.48 0.08
N GLU A 142 -7.65 -11.49 0.93
CA GLU A 142 -8.91 -11.41 1.65
C GLU A 142 -9.85 -10.45 0.92
N GLY A 143 -11.11 -10.84 0.80
CA GLY A 143 -12.19 -9.99 0.32
C GLY A 143 -12.90 -9.29 1.48
N THR A 144 -13.42 -8.10 1.22
CA THR A 144 -14.42 -7.46 2.08
C THR A 144 -15.78 -7.62 1.40
N SER A 145 -16.74 -8.26 2.07
CA SER A 145 -18.11 -8.43 1.55
C SER A 145 -18.93 -7.15 1.72
N ASP A 146 -20.14 -7.15 1.16
CA ASP A 146 -21.16 -6.11 1.35
C ASP A 146 -22.23 -6.44 2.40
N GLU A 147 -21.98 -7.48 3.19
CA GLU A 147 -22.80 -7.95 4.32
C GLU A 147 -22.38 -7.35 5.67
#